data_AF-A0A833T5S8-F1
#
_entry.id   AF-A0A833T5S8-F1
#
_cell.length_a   1.000
_cell.length_b   1.000
_cell.length_c   1.000
_cell.angle_alpha   90.00
_cell.angle_beta   90.00
_cell.angle_gamma   90.00
#
_symmetry.space_group_name_H-M   'P 1'
#
loop_
_entity.id
_entity.type
_entity.pdbx_description
1 polymer ?
#
loop_
_entity_poly.entity_id
_entity_poly.type
_entity_poly.pdbx_seq_one_letter_code
_entity_poly.pdbx_strand_id
1 'polypeptide(L)'
;MRVQASLTALFMGVVSSLTASTTEHSLGTLVDCPAFRSADSQCLWAGENGEVVDSKTLRDLLIRRNLVSFSERESLTRNLQAHMTYIEDVHMYANSVGHDFSYHMGVNERHLTSSARRRLSPQQLVDQEVKSAYSRRLKVEASGSTASATSTVSSSGSSEYWNWCDSDNSFGYSVCSSVKSQQNCGSCWAFAAADAIETAVVIAENASAAVSLSPQQFLTCSTLETTQTFEYCWASDSGVDGASWMETEIKWESQNNGCNGGMTHGAFIDAAQNGWSLVTELTMPYDDSSSSSTSSSNVSSACSVSDNKTAASITGWEQVVGTDCTASNNCGTLLRTALEKQPIAVAINSEDPFGEYAGGFYSCPNDGDLSSKDDVNHALVLVGYGTDASVGDYWILKNSYGSSWGASGFMKLVADSKVNCGLNIFPVIPTGASAGAAASTSVDSGGDKVFVGLSPSTWIVVAAVTTIFTIVMTAIGMLFSQRRLKAMRKQNSAMYATRPAANAEMAAH
;
A
#
# COMPACT_ATOMS: atom_id res chain seq x y z
N MET A 1 55.73 10.14 36.57
CA MET A 1 54.86 10.78 37.57
C MET A 1 54.53 12.18 37.07
N ARG A 2 53.24 12.43 36.77
CA ARG A 2 52.56 13.73 36.54
C ARG A 2 53.13 14.70 35.48
N VAL A 3 52.48 14.97 34.34
CA VAL A 3 51.16 15.61 34.05
C VAL A 3 51.31 17.09 33.68
N GLN A 4 50.73 17.44 32.50
CA GLN A 4 50.18 18.73 32.03
C GLN A 4 51.12 19.94 31.77
N ALA A 5 50.85 20.84 30.82
CA ALA A 5 49.78 21.00 29.83
C ALA A 5 50.21 22.04 28.76
N SER A 6 49.36 22.12 27.71
CA SER A 6 49.08 23.31 26.88
C SER A 6 49.91 23.50 25.61
N LEU A 7 49.32 23.17 24.46
CA LEU A 7 48.78 24.17 23.53
C LEU A 7 47.95 23.48 22.44
N THR A 8 46.63 23.64 22.51
CA THR A 8 45.68 23.39 21.41
C THR A 8 44.85 24.64 21.24
N ALA A 9 44.95 25.30 20.09
CA ALA A 9 43.95 26.24 19.62
C ALA A 9 44.09 26.48 18.11
N LEU A 10 42.94 26.59 17.44
CA LEU A 10 42.67 26.94 16.05
C LEU A 10 42.89 25.85 14.99
N PHE A 11 41.82 25.13 14.67
CA PHE A 11 41.07 25.30 13.41
C PHE A 11 39.76 24.48 13.51
N MET A 12 38.72 25.06 14.10
CA MET A 12 37.34 24.61 13.88
C MET A 12 36.76 25.50 12.78
N GLY A 13 36.85 25.03 11.54
CA GLY A 13 35.96 25.50 10.48
C GLY A 13 34.58 24.93 10.75
N VAL A 14 33.61 25.81 10.96
CA VAL A 14 32.19 25.47 11.04
C VAL A 14 31.77 24.93 9.68
N VAL A 15 31.71 23.61 9.55
CA VAL A 15 30.83 22.99 8.56
C VAL A 15 29.48 22.93 9.25
N SER A 16 28.61 23.90 8.97
CA SER A 16 27.19 23.78 9.23
C SER A 16 26.67 22.66 8.32
N SER A 17 26.73 21.43 8.82
CA SER A 17 25.97 20.32 8.25
C SER A 17 24.50 20.68 8.46
N LEU A 18 23.84 21.20 7.42
CA LEU A 18 22.38 21.13 7.31
C LEU A 18 22.04 19.64 7.28
N THR A 19 21.78 19.06 8.44
CA THR A 19 21.12 17.75 8.52
C THR A 19 19.72 17.99 7.98
N ALA A 20 19.48 17.60 6.73
CA ALA A 20 18.13 17.51 6.20
C ALA A 20 17.30 16.68 7.20
N SER A 21 16.19 17.24 7.68
CA SER A 21 15.27 16.49 8.53
C SER A 21 14.72 15.34 7.68
N THR A 22 14.87 14.11 8.16
CA THR A 22 14.38 12.89 7.50
C THR A 22 13.23 12.30 8.31
N THR A 23 12.21 11.82 7.64
CA THR A 23 11.05 11.14 8.21
C THR A 23 10.94 9.71 7.70
N GLU A 24 10.32 8.83 8.48
CA GLU A 24 9.98 7.45 8.09
C GLU A 24 8.65 7.36 7.32
N HIS A 25 7.95 8.49 7.13
CA HIS A 25 6.69 8.52 6.39
C HIS A 25 6.87 8.35 4.88
N SER A 26 5.86 7.76 4.23
CA SER A 26 5.81 7.62 2.78
C SER A 26 5.68 8.98 2.08
N LEU A 27 6.19 9.06 0.86
CA LEU A 27 6.09 10.26 0.00
C LEU A 27 4.67 10.84 0.01
N GLY A 28 4.57 12.13 0.25
CA GLY A 28 3.30 12.87 0.22
C GLY A 28 2.50 12.84 1.52
N THR A 29 2.99 12.16 2.56
CA THR A 29 2.41 12.22 3.91
C THR A 29 2.67 13.58 4.55
N LEU A 30 1.67 14.15 5.22
CA LEU A 30 1.86 15.36 6.00
C LEU A 30 2.64 15.03 7.29
N VAL A 31 3.71 15.78 7.53
CA VAL A 31 4.64 15.55 8.64
C VAL A 31 4.33 16.47 9.82
N ASP A 32 4.14 17.76 9.55
CA ASP A 32 3.86 18.75 10.58
C ASP A 32 3.15 19.97 9.99
N CYS A 33 2.34 20.64 10.80
CA CYS A 33 1.67 21.89 10.45
C CYS A 33 1.58 22.82 11.67
N PRO A 34 1.82 24.13 11.51
CA PRO A 34 1.58 25.09 12.59
C PRO A 34 0.09 25.14 12.95
N ALA A 35 -0.26 25.58 14.16
CA ALA A 35 -1.68 25.77 14.53
C ALA A 35 -2.37 26.91 13.75
N PHE A 36 -1.60 27.85 13.16
CA PHE A 36 -2.12 29.00 12.43
C PHE A 36 -1.31 29.26 11.15
N ARG A 37 -1.98 29.68 10.07
CA ARG A 37 -1.31 29.96 8.79
C ARG A 37 -0.51 31.24 8.96
N SER A 38 0.80 31.16 8.75
CA SER A 38 1.68 32.34 8.73
C SER A 38 2.65 32.27 7.56
N ALA A 39 3.20 33.41 7.14
CA ALA A 39 4.18 33.44 6.06
C ALA A 39 5.50 32.73 6.45
N ASP A 40 5.80 32.68 7.75
CA ASP A 40 7.07 32.18 8.31
C ASP A 40 6.97 30.72 8.80
N SER A 41 5.76 30.14 8.86
CA SER A 41 5.51 28.76 9.28
C SER A 41 4.63 28.06 8.27
N GLN A 42 5.21 27.13 7.51
CA GLN A 42 4.52 26.34 6.49
C GLN A 42 4.35 24.90 6.97
N CYS A 43 3.33 24.23 6.44
CA CYS A 43 3.19 22.80 6.59
C CYS A 43 4.32 22.06 5.86
N LEU A 44 4.73 20.95 6.47
CA LEU A 44 5.86 20.14 6.06
C LEU A 44 5.36 18.76 5.66
N TRP A 45 5.93 18.22 4.58
CA TRP A 45 5.52 16.97 3.98
C TRP A 45 6.72 16.05 3.74
N ALA A 46 6.44 14.75 3.66
CA ALA A 46 7.43 13.74 3.29
C ALA A 46 7.70 13.78 1.78
N GLY A 47 8.97 13.84 1.39
CA GLY A 47 9.47 13.79 0.01
C GLY A 47 9.91 12.38 -0.41
N GLU A 48 10.58 12.29 -1.56
CA GLU A 48 10.80 11.01 -2.28
C GLU A 48 11.79 10.05 -1.58
N ASN A 49 12.59 10.57 -0.65
CA ASN A 49 13.57 9.79 0.12
C ASN A 49 13.48 10.08 1.63
N GLY A 50 12.26 10.35 2.12
CA GLY A 50 12.01 10.74 3.51
C GLY A 50 12.49 12.16 3.85
N GLU A 51 12.99 12.92 2.88
CA GLU A 51 13.29 14.34 3.04
C GLU A 51 12.02 15.13 3.42
N VAL A 52 12.14 16.07 4.35
CA VAL A 52 11.01 16.94 4.71
C VAL A 52 11.01 18.18 3.80
N VAL A 53 9.89 18.40 3.10
CA VAL A 53 9.75 19.45 2.08
C VAL A 53 8.49 20.31 2.30
N ASP A 54 8.50 21.53 1.76
CA ASP A 54 7.32 22.40 1.78
C ASP A 54 6.24 21.97 0.76
N SER A 55 5.01 22.47 0.94
CA SER A 55 3.85 22.15 0.08
C SER A 55 4.07 22.46 -1.40
N LYS A 56 4.88 23.48 -1.74
CA LYS A 56 5.17 23.82 -3.14
C LYS A 56 6.11 22.80 -3.76
N THR A 57 7.15 22.44 -3.04
CA THR A 57 8.18 21.48 -3.45
C THR A 57 7.56 20.09 -3.66
N LEU A 58 6.72 19.63 -2.73
CA LEU A 58 6.00 18.36 -2.90
C LEU A 58 5.08 18.39 -4.13
N ARG A 59 4.30 19.46 -4.30
CA ARG A 59 3.39 19.59 -5.45
C ARG A 59 4.15 19.55 -6.78
N ASP A 60 5.26 20.28 -6.87
CA ASP A 60 6.12 20.28 -8.06
C ASP A 60 6.74 18.90 -8.32
N LEU A 61 7.08 18.17 -7.26
CA LEU A 61 7.63 16.81 -7.34
C LEU A 61 6.58 15.84 -7.90
N LEU A 62 5.36 15.81 -7.35
CA LEU A 62 4.28 14.93 -7.80
C LEU A 62 3.89 15.21 -9.25
N ILE A 63 3.79 16.48 -9.66
CA ILE A 63 3.49 16.85 -11.05
C ILE A 63 4.57 16.36 -12.02
N ARG A 64 5.85 16.45 -11.64
CA ARG A 64 6.97 15.98 -12.48
C ARG A 64 7.02 14.46 -12.57
N ARG A 65 6.80 13.77 -11.46
CA ARG A 65 6.87 12.29 -11.37
C ARG A 65 5.81 11.63 -12.24
N ASN A 66 4.62 12.21 -12.33
CA ASN A 66 3.50 11.62 -13.07
C ASN A 66 3.44 12.01 -14.56
N LEU A 67 4.52 12.60 -15.11
CA LEU A 67 4.66 12.93 -16.54
C LEU A 67 3.45 13.69 -17.13
N VAL A 68 2.86 14.59 -16.33
CA VAL A 68 1.64 15.31 -16.70
C VAL A 68 1.86 16.15 -17.96
N SER A 69 0.92 16.01 -18.91
CA SER A 69 0.95 16.76 -20.17
C SER A 69 0.91 18.27 -19.92
N PHE A 70 1.48 19.06 -20.85
CA PHE A 70 1.52 20.51 -20.69
C PHE A 70 0.12 21.13 -20.61
N SER A 71 -0.85 20.61 -21.35
CA SER A 71 -2.23 21.08 -21.37
C SER A 71 -3.00 20.81 -20.08
N GLU A 72 -2.68 19.72 -19.38
CA GLU A 72 -3.40 19.31 -18.16
C GLU A 72 -2.74 19.83 -16.88
N ARG A 73 -1.45 20.19 -16.95
CA ARG A 73 -0.60 20.57 -15.82
C ARG A 73 -1.27 21.57 -14.89
N GLU A 74 -1.84 22.64 -15.44
CA GLU A 74 -2.46 23.69 -14.64
C GLU A 74 -3.67 23.18 -13.84
N SER A 75 -4.51 22.35 -14.49
CA SER A 75 -5.71 21.78 -13.86
C SER A 75 -5.34 20.78 -12.76
N LEU A 76 -4.43 19.83 -13.05
CA LEU A 76 -4.02 18.82 -12.06
C LEU A 76 -3.25 19.46 -10.89
N THR A 77 -2.44 20.49 -11.16
CA THR A 77 -1.74 21.24 -10.11
C THR A 77 -2.73 21.92 -9.17
N ARG A 78 -3.79 22.55 -9.70
CA ARG A 78 -4.85 23.15 -8.88
C ARG A 78 -5.62 22.11 -8.08
N ASN A 79 -5.94 20.96 -8.69
CA ASN A 79 -6.66 19.89 -8.01
C ASN A 79 -5.85 19.34 -6.84
N LEU A 80 -4.57 19.01 -7.08
CA LEU A 80 -3.66 18.58 -6.04
C LEU A 80 -3.51 19.64 -4.94
N GLN A 81 -3.39 20.91 -5.31
CA GLN A 81 -3.35 22.00 -4.33
C GLN A 81 -4.62 22.07 -3.47
N ALA A 82 -5.81 21.82 -4.03
CA ALA A 82 -7.05 21.80 -3.27
C ALA A 82 -7.07 20.68 -2.21
N HIS A 83 -6.61 19.47 -2.57
CA HIS A 83 -6.45 18.37 -1.62
C HIS A 83 -5.44 18.70 -0.51
N MET A 84 -4.26 19.21 -0.87
CA MET A 84 -3.24 19.60 0.09
C MET A 84 -3.76 20.68 1.05
N THR A 85 -4.43 21.71 0.54
CA THR A 85 -5.00 22.80 1.34
C THR A 85 -6.00 22.27 2.37
N TYR A 86 -6.86 21.33 1.97
CA TYR A 86 -7.81 20.70 2.88
C TYR A 86 -7.12 19.93 4.01
N ILE A 87 -6.13 19.09 3.68
CA ILE A 87 -5.38 18.29 4.67
C ILE A 87 -4.63 19.20 5.65
N GLU A 88 -4.01 20.27 5.13
CA GLU A 88 -3.37 21.29 5.95
C GLU A 88 -4.39 21.91 6.92
N ASP A 89 -5.51 22.43 6.42
CA ASP A 89 -6.51 23.08 7.27
C ASP A 89 -7.09 22.14 8.35
N VAL A 90 -7.24 20.84 8.04
CA VAL A 90 -7.65 19.80 9.01
C VAL A 90 -6.61 19.70 10.13
N HIS A 91 -5.33 19.54 9.79
CA HIS A 91 -4.27 19.39 10.80
C HIS A 91 -4.05 20.65 11.61
N MET A 92 -4.09 21.81 10.98
CA MET A 92 -3.93 23.08 11.67
C MET A 92 -5.03 23.28 12.72
N TYR A 93 -6.29 22.97 12.36
CA TYR A 93 -7.40 23.06 13.31
C TYR A 93 -7.29 21.99 14.41
N ALA A 94 -6.94 20.74 14.07
CA ALA A 94 -6.69 19.67 15.04
C ALA A 94 -5.62 20.07 16.07
N ASN A 95 -4.49 20.63 15.61
CA ASN A 95 -3.44 21.17 16.48
C ASN A 95 -3.95 22.32 17.36
N SER A 96 -4.82 23.19 16.83
CA SER A 96 -5.38 24.31 17.60
C SER A 96 -6.30 23.87 18.74
N VAL A 97 -6.92 22.68 18.62
CA VAL A 97 -7.79 22.09 19.66
C VAL A 97 -7.09 20.98 20.45
N GLY A 98 -5.80 20.73 20.21
CA GLY A 98 -5.02 19.70 20.90
C GLY A 98 -5.48 18.27 20.60
N HIS A 99 -5.91 18.02 19.37
CA HIS A 99 -6.32 16.69 18.91
C HIS A 99 -5.25 16.08 18.00
N ASP A 100 -4.84 14.85 18.33
CA ASP A 100 -3.95 14.04 17.52
C ASP A 100 -4.73 12.88 16.88
N PHE A 101 -4.63 12.74 15.56
CA PHE A 101 -5.22 11.61 14.84
C PHE A 101 -4.41 10.33 15.08
N SER A 102 -5.09 9.17 15.10
CA SER A 102 -4.44 7.86 15.17
C SER A 102 -3.85 7.41 13.82
N TYR A 103 -4.10 8.17 12.76
CA TYR A 103 -3.64 7.92 11.39
C TYR A 103 -3.11 9.21 10.76
N HIS A 104 -2.29 9.05 9.72
CA HIS A 104 -1.74 10.15 8.95
C HIS A 104 -2.56 10.38 7.68
N MET A 105 -2.63 11.65 7.24
CA MET A 105 -3.17 12.01 5.95
C MET A 105 -2.06 12.46 5.00
N GLY A 106 -2.28 12.29 3.71
CA GLY A 106 -1.31 12.59 2.68
C GLY A 106 -1.95 12.78 1.30
N VAL A 107 -1.10 13.11 0.33
CA VAL A 107 -1.45 13.16 -1.09
C VAL A 107 -0.57 12.21 -1.89
N ASN A 108 -1.10 11.70 -2.98
CA ASN A 108 -0.42 10.83 -3.94
C ASN A 108 -0.94 11.11 -5.36
N GLU A 109 -0.52 10.32 -6.35
CA GLU A 109 -0.91 10.53 -7.74
C GLU A 109 -2.42 10.50 -8.00
N ARG A 110 -3.21 9.79 -7.19
CA ARG A 110 -4.68 9.80 -7.36
C ARG A 110 -5.27 11.19 -7.15
N HIS A 111 -4.67 11.98 -6.26
CA HIS A 111 -5.09 13.34 -5.95
C HIS A 111 -4.82 14.33 -7.10
N LEU A 112 -4.14 13.90 -8.16
CA LEU A 112 -4.03 14.69 -9.38
C LEU A 112 -5.39 14.75 -10.10
N THR A 113 -6.13 13.64 -10.14
CA THR A 113 -7.34 13.48 -10.97
C THR A 113 -8.61 13.22 -10.16
N SER A 114 -8.52 12.75 -8.91
CA SER A 114 -9.68 12.53 -8.05
C SER A 114 -10.39 13.83 -7.69
N SER A 115 -11.68 13.75 -7.40
CA SER A 115 -12.47 14.92 -7.03
C SER A 115 -11.99 15.51 -5.69
N ALA A 116 -11.67 16.80 -5.67
CA ALA A 116 -11.38 17.55 -4.44
C ALA A 116 -12.64 18.00 -3.66
N ARG A 117 -13.84 17.56 -4.05
CA ARG A 117 -15.07 17.85 -3.30
C ARG A 117 -15.06 17.12 -1.96
N ARG A 118 -15.54 17.80 -0.92
CA ARG A 118 -15.60 17.28 0.44
C ARG A 118 -17.01 17.32 0.99
N ARG A 119 -17.39 16.29 1.74
CA ARG A 119 -18.66 16.26 2.48
C ARG A 119 -18.60 17.13 3.73
N LEU A 120 -17.44 17.15 4.41
CA LEU A 120 -17.22 17.86 5.66
C LEU A 120 -16.18 18.96 5.48
N SER A 121 -16.41 20.13 6.07
CA SER A 121 -15.35 21.13 6.23
C SER A 121 -14.23 20.59 7.13
N PRO A 122 -13.02 21.18 7.08
CA PRO A 122 -11.93 20.79 7.97
C PRO A 122 -12.33 20.78 9.45
N GLN A 123 -13.06 21.81 9.92
CA GLN A 123 -13.52 21.87 11.31
C GLN A 123 -14.54 20.77 11.62
N GLN A 124 -15.50 20.53 10.73
CA GLN A 124 -16.52 19.51 10.94
C GLN A 124 -15.91 18.11 11.04
N LEU A 125 -14.88 17.81 10.23
CA LEU A 125 -14.16 16.55 10.28
C LEU A 125 -13.46 16.36 11.63
N VAL A 126 -12.70 17.36 12.08
CA VAL A 126 -11.99 17.30 13.37
C VAL A 126 -12.96 17.25 14.54
N ASP A 127 -14.01 18.06 14.55
CA ASP A 127 -15.01 18.06 15.62
C ASP A 127 -15.70 16.69 15.72
N GLN A 128 -15.96 16.05 14.57
CA GLN A 128 -16.50 14.70 14.51
C GLN A 128 -15.50 13.68 15.10
N GLU A 129 -14.23 13.72 14.69
CA GLU A 129 -13.21 12.80 15.20
C GLU A 129 -12.96 12.97 16.70
N VAL A 130 -12.90 14.22 17.20
CA VAL A 130 -12.77 14.53 18.63
C VAL A 130 -13.93 13.92 19.42
N LYS A 131 -15.15 14.07 18.92
CA LYS A 131 -16.35 13.50 19.55
C LYS A 131 -16.30 11.97 19.55
N SER A 132 -15.89 11.35 18.45
CA SER A 132 -15.72 9.90 18.34
C SER A 132 -14.64 9.40 19.29
N ALA A 133 -13.46 10.02 19.32
CA ALA A 133 -12.37 9.67 20.23
C ALA A 133 -12.79 9.78 21.71
N TYR A 134 -13.53 10.83 22.08
CA TYR A 134 -14.08 10.96 23.43
C TYR A 134 -15.09 9.85 23.76
N SER A 135 -15.98 9.53 22.83
CA SER A 135 -16.98 8.47 23.00
C SER A 135 -16.33 7.09 23.16
N ARG A 136 -15.28 6.79 22.39
CA ARG A 136 -14.47 5.56 22.53
C ARG A 136 -13.81 5.47 23.91
N ARG A 137 -13.22 6.57 24.41
CA ARG A 137 -12.61 6.61 25.76
C ARG A 137 -13.64 6.32 26.85
N LEU A 138 -14.82 6.93 26.79
CA LEU A 138 -15.89 6.66 27.76
C LEU A 138 -16.37 5.20 27.72
N LYS A 139 -16.46 4.58 26.54
CA LYS A 139 -16.81 3.16 26.40
C LYS A 139 -15.77 2.26 27.09
N VAL A 140 -14.48 2.56 26.94
CA VAL A 140 -13.38 1.82 27.61
C VAL A 140 -13.40 2.03 29.13
N GLU A 141 -13.65 3.25 29.61
CA GLU A 141 -13.76 3.53 31.05
C GLU A 141 -14.98 2.83 31.66
N ALA A 142 -16.12 2.85 30.96
CA ALA A 142 -17.37 2.23 31.41
C ALA A 142 -17.31 0.69 31.44
N SER A 143 -16.50 0.07 30.58
CA SER A 143 -16.29 -1.39 30.60
C SER A 143 -15.38 -1.85 31.75
N GLY A 144 -14.97 -0.96 32.67
CA GLY A 144 -14.17 -1.29 33.85
C GLY A 144 -12.77 -1.82 33.52
N SER A 145 -12.33 -1.58 32.29
CA SER A 145 -11.12 -2.14 31.70
C SER A 145 -9.97 -1.15 31.92
N THR A 146 -9.14 -1.41 32.93
CA THR A 146 -7.92 -0.62 33.20
C THR A 146 -6.91 -0.77 32.07
N ALA A 147 -7.02 0.00 30.98
CA ALA A 147 -6.03 0.15 29.88
C ALA A 147 -5.33 -1.15 29.41
N SER A 148 -5.95 -2.30 29.65
CA SER A 148 -5.39 -3.63 29.55
C SER A 148 -6.59 -4.57 29.67
N ALA A 149 -6.98 -5.17 28.54
CA ALA A 149 -8.14 -6.02 28.30
C ALA A 149 -9.50 -5.32 28.23
N THR A 150 -10.02 -5.11 27.00
CA THR A 150 -11.38 -5.45 26.49
C THR A 150 -11.53 -4.80 25.11
N SER A 151 -11.62 -5.49 23.99
CA SER A 151 -11.97 -6.89 23.67
C SER A 151 -10.75 -7.74 23.33
N THR A 152 -10.34 -8.63 24.21
CA THR A 152 -9.46 -9.73 23.82
C THR A 152 -10.21 -10.65 22.87
N VAL A 153 -9.94 -10.56 21.57
CA VAL A 153 -10.05 -11.72 20.67
C VAL A 153 -8.90 -12.66 21.05
N SER A 154 -9.00 -13.27 22.23
CA SER A 154 -8.05 -14.27 22.72
C SER A 154 -8.72 -15.63 22.67
N SER A 155 -8.74 -16.22 21.47
CA SER A 155 -8.58 -17.67 21.42
C SER A 155 -7.14 -17.95 21.87
N SER A 156 -7.01 -18.90 22.79
CA SER A 156 -5.74 -19.36 23.33
C SER A 156 -4.76 -19.71 22.20
N GLY A 157 -3.71 -18.89 22.01
CA GLY A 157 -2.46 -19.30 21.39
C GLY A 157 -2.18 -18.90 19.94
N SER A 158 -2.93 -17.99 19.29
CA SER A 158 -2.52 -17.43 17.98
C SER A 158 -1.90 -16.02 18.12
N SER A 159 -0.92 -15.70 17.29
CA SER A 159 -0.07 -14.52 17.35
C SER A 159 -0.85 -13.19 17.41
N GLU A 160 -0.32 -12.21 18.16
CA GLU A 160 -0.83 -10.82 18.24
C GLU A 160 -0.86 -10.10 16.87
N TYR A 161 -0.22 -10.66 15.87
CA TYR A 161 -0.15 -10.17 14.50
C TYR A 161 -0.21 -11.35 13.54
N TRP A 162 -0.95 -11.19 12.45
CA TRP A 162 -1.04 -12.22 11.43
C TRP A 162 -1.44 -11.60 10.08
N ASN A 163 -0.77 -11.99 9.00
CA ASN A 163 -0.98 -11.37 7.69
C ASN A 163 -0.60 -12.29 6.51
N TRP A 164 -1.57 -12.54 5.64
CA TRP A 164 -1.38 -13.29 4.39
C TRP A 164 -0.37 -12.63 3.43
N CYS A 165 -0.20 -11.32 3.49
CA CYS A 165 0.65 -10.59 2.55
C CYS A 165 2.11 -10.41 3.01
N ASP A 166 2.52 -11.00 4.13
CA ASP A 166 3.93 -11.04 4.57
C ASP A 166 4.32 -12.45 5.03
N SER A 167 5.39 -12.61 5.84
CA SER A 167 5.85 -13.91 6.32
C SER A 167 5.12 -14.43 7.56
N ASP A 168 4.33 -13.59 8.24
CA ASP A 168 3.63 -13.94 9.49
C ASP A 168 2.26 -14.56 9.19
N ASN A 169 2.30 -15.70 8.51
CA ASN A 169 1.15 -16.56 8.23
C ASN A 169 1.55 -18.05 8.21
N SER A 170 0.59 -18.93 7.91
CA SER A 170 0.78 -20.38 7.92
C SER A 170 1.75 -20.92 6.85
N PHE A 171 2.05 -20.15 5.80
CA PHE A 171 2.96 -20.52 4.73
C PHE A 171 4.38 -19.98 4.93
N GLY A 172 4.55 -18.95 5.77
CA GLY A 172 5.86 -18.33 6.01
C GLY A 172 6.33 -17.40 4.89
N TYR A 173 5.46 -17.07 3.93
CA TYR A 173 5.71 -16.13 2.83
C TYR A 173 4.40 -15.46 2.40
N SER A 174 4.53 -14.36 1.66
CA SER A 174 3.37 -13.61 1.14
C SER A 174 2.62 -14.43 0.09
N VAL A 175 1.32 -14.67 0.31
CA VAL A 175 0.45 -15.30 -0.69
C VAL A 175 -0.22 -14.27 -1.61
N CYS A 176 -0.02 -12.98 -1.35
CA CYS A 176 -0.64 -11.89 -2.08
C CYS A 176 0.15 -11.51 -3.34
N SER A 177 -0.56 -11.16 -4.41
CA SER A 177 0.04 -10.44 -5.54
C SER A 177 0.42 -9.01 -5.14
N SER A 178 1.19 -8.32 -5.99
CA SER A 178 1.50 -6.91 -5.79
C SER A 178 0.23 -6.05 -5.70
N VAL A 179 0.37 -4.88 -5.07
CA VAL A 179 -0.71 -3.89 -5.02
C VAL A 179 -0.94 -3.32 -6.42
N LYS A 180 -2.18 -3.39 -6.90
CA LYS A 180 -2.60 -2.89 -8.20
C LYS A 180 -3.25 -1.50 -8.07
N SER A 181 -3.47 -0.82 -9.20
CA SER A 181 -4.20 0.46 -9.23
C SER A 181 -5.37 0.41 -10.22
N GLN A 182 -6.58 0.65 -9.72
CA GLN A 182 -7.79 0.83 -10.53
C GLN A 182 -7.91 2.24 -11.17
N GLN A 183 -6.93 3.12 -10.92
CA GLN A 183 -6.89 4.47 -11.49
C GLN A 183 -8.23 5.24 -11.34
N ASN A 184 -8.78 5.83 -12.40
CA ASN A 184 -9.99 6.65 -12.30
C ASN A 184 -11.31 5.87 -12.49
N CYS A 185 -11.25 4.53 -12.56
CA CYS A 185 -12.41 3.69 -12.83
C CYS A 185 -12.98 3.09 -11.53
N GLY A 186 -14.31 3.13 -11.37
CA GLY A 186 -15.05 2.56 -10.23
C GLY A 186 -15.12 1.03 -10.27
N SER A 187 -13.95 0.38 -10.24
CA SER A 187 -13.79 -1.06 -10.48
C SER A 187 -13.18 -1.84 -9.31
N CYS A 188 -13.17 -1.26 -8.10
CA CYS A 188 -12.66 -1.91 -6.89
C CYS A 188 -13.21 -3.34 -6.69
N TRP A 189 -14.49 -3.56 -7.01
CA TRP A 189 -15.15 -4.87 -6.98
C TRP A 189 -14.43 -5.95 -7.82
N ALA A 190 -13.93 -5.57 -9.00
CA ALA A 190 -13.22 -6.49 -9.90
C ALA A 190 -11.80 -6.76 -9.43
N PHE A 191 -11.12 -5.76 -8.87
CA PHE A 191 -9.80 -5.93 -8.26
C PHE A 191 -9.86 -6.81 -7.02
N ALA A 192 -10.84 -6.59 -6.14
CA ALA A 192 -11.07 -7.42 -4.97
C ALA A 192 -11.42 -8.87 -5.36
N ALA A 193 -12.21 -9.07 -6.42
CA ALA A 193 -12.49 -10.39 -6.96
C ALA A 193 -11.22 -11.09 -7.45
N ALA A 194 -10.43 -10.41 -8.29
CA ALA A 194 -9.17 -10.93 -8.80
C ALA A 194 -8.22 -11.30 -7.64
N ASP A 195 -7.91 -10.37 -6.74
CA ASP A 195 -6.98 -10.59 -5.61
C ASP A 195 -7.41 -11.74 -4.69
N ALA A 196 -8.71 -11.88 -4.42
CA ALA A 196 -9.23 -12.98 -3.61
C ALA A 196 -9.07 -14.35 -4.31
N ILE A 197 -9.27 -14.42 -5.63
CA ILE A 197 -9.06 -15.67 -6.40
C ILE A 197 -7.57 -16.01 -6.48
N GLU A 198 -6.72 -15.01 -6.72
CA GLU A 198 -5.27 -15.17 -6.79
C GLU A 198 -4.71 -15.82 -5.52
N THR A 199 -5.09 -15.27 -4.38
CA THR A 199 -4.67 -15.78 -3.06
C THR A 199 -5.27 -17.14 -2.76
N ALA A 200 -6.54 -17.39 -3.14
CA ALA A 200 -7.17 -18.69 -2.99
C ALA A 200 -6.46 -19.79 -3.82
N VAL A 201 -6.00 -19.48 -5.04
CA VAL A 201 -5.20 -20.42 -5.86
C VAL A 201 -3.88 -20.74 -5.18
N VAL A 202 -3.18 -19.74 -4.63
CA VAL A 202 -1.92 -19.96 -3.90
C VAL A 202 -2.13 -20.92 -2.74
N ILE A 203 -3.19 -20.69 -1.96
CA ILE A 203 -3.52 -21.50 -0.78
C ILE A 203 -3.94 -22.91 -1.18
N ALA A 204 -4.80 -23.07 -2.18
CA ALA A 204 -5.33 -24.37 -2.60
C ALA A 204 -4.26 -25.27 -3.22
N GLU A 205 -3.33 -24.71 -4.00
CA GLU A 205 -2.31 -25.45 -4.75
C GLU A 205 -0.95 -25.45 -4.05
N ASN A 206 -0.82 -24.79 -2.89
CA ASN A 206 0.45 -24.55 -2.21
C ASN A 206 1.51 -23.93 -3.16
N ALA A 207 1.06 -22.96 -3.97
CA ALA A 207 1.91 -22.32 -4.97
C ALA A 207 2.92 -21.36 -4.30
N SER A 208 4.06 -21.13 -4.94
CA SER A 208 5.10 -20.25 -4.39
C SER A 208 4.79 -18.76 -4.52
N ALA A 209 3.86 -18.37 -5.40
CA ALA A 209 3.49 -16.98 -5.65
C ALA A 209 2.12 -16.89 -6.32
N ALA A 210 1.41 -15.79 -6.05
CA ALA A 210 0.17 -15.44 -6.74
C ALA A 210 0.43 -15.05 -8.19
N VAL A 211 -0.46 -15.49 -9.07
CA VAL A 211 -0.49 -15.10 -10.49
C VAL A 211 -1.37 -13.89 -10.62
N SER A 212 -0.87 -12.78 -11.15
CA SER A 212 -1.70 -11.59 -11.36
C SER A 212 -2.76 -11.84 -12.43
N LEU A 213 -4.02 -12.03 -12.02
CA LEU A 213 -5.21 -12.10 -12.86
C LEU A 213 -5.60 -10.72 -13.37
N SER A 214 -6.37 -10.72 -14.46
CA SER A 214 -6.90 -9.53 -15.12
C SER A 214 -8.21 -9.05 -14.48
N PRO A 215 -8.24 -7.88 -13.80
CA PRO A 215 -9.49 -7.24 -13.43
C PRO A 215 -10.31 -6.85 -14.66
N GLN A 216 -9.64 -6.53 -15.79
CA GLN A 216 -10.28 -6.14 -17.04
C GLN A 216 -11.24 -7.21 -17.58
N GLN A 217 -10.93 -8.50 -17.39
CA GLN A 217 -11.83 -9.58 -17.75
C GLN A 217 -13.16 -9.47 -16.99
N PHE A 218 -13.12 -9.20 -15.68
CA PHE A 218 -14.33 -8.97 -14.90
C PHE A 218 -15.09 -7.74 -15.38
N LEU A 219 -14.42 -6.60 -15.64
CA LEU A 219 -15.08 -5.39 -16.18
C LEU A 219 -15.79 -5.67 -17.51
N THR A 220 -15.18 -6.50 -18.35
CA THR A 220 -15.67 -6.80 -19.70
C THR A 220 -16.79 -7.84 -19.71
N CYS A 221 -16.72 -8.83 -18.81
CA CYS A 221 -17.51 -10.05 -18.90
C CYS A 221 -18.57 -10.19 -17.80
N SER A 222 -18.36 -9.56 -16.64
CA SER A 222 -19.29 -9.69 -15.51
C SER A 222 -20.33 -8.59 -15.61
N THR A 223 -21.49 -8.94 -16.19
CA THR A 223 -22.57 -8.00 -16.46
C THR A 223 -23.95 -8.53 -16.08
N LEU A 224 -24.01 -9.72 -15.48
CA LEU A 224 -25.27 -10.33 -15.11
C LEU A 224 -25.87 -9.61 -13.90
N GLU A 225 -27.20 -9.45 -13.91
CA GLU A 225 -27.94 -9.04 -12.73
C GLU A 225 -27.90 -10.19 -11.72
N THR A 226 -27.52 -9.87 -10.49
CA THR A 226 -27.48 -10.82 -9.39
C THR A 226 -28.35 -10.32 -8.25
N THR A 227 -28.99 -11.26 -7.58
CA THR A 227 -29.84 -11.02 -6.45
C THR A 227 -29.49 -12.05 -5.41
N GLN A 228 -28.87 -11.62 -4.31
CA GLN A 228 -28.42 -12.51 -3.25
C GLN A 228 -28.93 -12.08 -1.89
N THR A 229 -29.45 -13.06 -1.17
CA THR A 229 -29.82 -12.91 0.24
C THR A 229 -28.59 -13.19 1.08
N PHE A 230 -28.19 -12.22 1.89
CA PHE A 230 -27.16 -12.37 2.90
C PHE A 230 -27.83 -12.53 4.26
N GLU A 231 -27.32 -13.47 5.04
CA GLU A 231 -27.77 -13.73 6.41
C GLU A 231 -26.77 -13.14 7.40
N TYR A 232 -27.28 -12.58 8.49
CA TYR A 232 -26.48 -11.90 9.52
C TYR A 232 -26.93 -12.37 10.90
N CYS A 233 -26.55 -13.58 11.27
CA CYS A 233 -26.90 -14.21 12.55
C CYS A 233 -26.42 -13.44 13.80
N TRP A 234 -25.54 -12.46 13.63
CA TRP A 234 -25.05 -11.54 14.68
C TRP A 234 -25.84 -10.22 14.75
N ALA A 235 -26.70 -9.94 13.76
CA ALA A 235 -27.64 -8.82 13.79
C ALA A 235 -28.91 -9.17 14.59
N SER A 236 -29.78 -8.18 14.78
CA SER A 236 -31.06 -8.35 15.47
C SER A 236 -32.17 -7.61 14.75
N ASP A 237 -33.43 -7.94 15.05
CA ASP A 237 -34.60 -7.22 14.51
C ASP A 237 -34.62 -5.72 14.88
N SER A 238 -33.82 -5.32 15.88
CA SER A 238 -33.66 -3.91 16.27
C SER A 238 -32.49 -3.20 15.60
N GLY A 239 -31.80 -3.86 14.66
CA GLY A 239 -30.59 -3.36 14.05
C GLY A 239 -29.31 -3.79 14.78
N VAL A 240 -28.21 -3.14 14.40
CA VAL A 240 -26.90 -3.23 15.06
C VAL A 240 -26.53 -1.82 15.53
N ASP A 241 -25.75 -1.70 16.60
CA ASP A 241 -25.24 -0.39 17.05
C ASP A 241 -24.53 0.33 15.89
N GLY A 242 -24.88 1.59 15.67
CA GLY A 242 -24.43 2.38 14.52
C GLY A 242 -24.99 2.00 13.15
N ALA A 243 -25.80 0.96 13.01
CA ALA A 243 -26.45 0.57 11.76
C ALA A 243 -27.87 0.04 12.04
N SER A 244 -28.81 0.94 12.32
CA SER A 244 -30.18 0.56 12.69
C SER A 244 -30.99 -0.10 11.55
N TRP A 245 -30.54 0.04 10.31
CA TRP A 245 -31.13 -0.58 9.13
C TRP A 245 -30.67 -2.05 8.96
N MET A 246 -29.69 -2.51 9.74
CA MET A 246 -29.08 -3.83 9.59
C MET A 246 -30.01 -4.93 10.12
N GLU A 247 -30.65 -5.65 9.22
CA GLU A 247 -31.54 -6.76 9.54
C GLU A 247 -30.78 -8.10 9.60
N THR A 248 -31.42 -9.13 10.15
CA THR A 248 -30.87 -10.50 10.21
C THR A 248 -30.79 -11.18 8.84
N GLU A 249 -31.54 -10.67 7.86
CA GLU A 249 -31.51 -11.11 6.48
C GLU A 249 -31.69 -9.89 5.58
N ILE A 250 -30.83 -9.70 4.58
CA ILE A 250 -30.96 -8.60 3.61
C ILE A 250 -30.79 -9.15 2.19
N LYS A 251 -31.76 -8.83 1.33
CA LYS A 251 -31.70 -9.12 -0.10
C LYS A 251 -30.99 -7.99 -0.84
N TRP A 252 -29.86 -8.32 -1.46
CA TRP A 252 -29.04 -7.39 -2.22
C TRP A 252 -29.18 -7.65 -3.72
N GLU A 253 -29.64 -6.63 -4.44
CA GLU A 253 -29.74 -6.64 -5.90
C GLU A 253 -28.59 -5.80 -6.45
N SER A 254 -27.86 -6.34 -7.43
CA SER A 254 -26.76 -5.62 -8.07
C SER A 254 -26.55 -6.08 -9.50
N GLN A 255 -25.90 -5.23 -10.29
CA GLN A 255 -25.41 -5.56 -11.62
C GLN A 255 -24.00 -4.98 -11.76
N ASN A 256 -23.06 -5.84 -12.13
CA ASN A 256 -21.71 -5.39 -12.44
C ASN A 256 -21.71 -4.61 -13.76
N ASN A 257 -21.11 -3.42 -13.76
CA ASN A 257 -21.20 -2.48 -14.89
C ASN A 257 -19.87 -1.75 -15.12
N GLY A 258 -18.79 -2.52 -15.27
CA GLY A 258 -17.45 -2.00 -15.53
C GLY A 258 -17.03 -0.93 -14.51
N CYS A 259 -16.76 0.29 -14.99
CA CYS A 259 -16.36 1.43 -14.16
C CYS A 259 -17.50 2.11 -13.39
N ASN A 260 -18.77 1.74 -13.63
CA ASN A 260 -19.92 2.30 -12.92
C ASN A 260 -20.22 1.56 -11.60
N GLY A 261 -19.34 0.65 -11.18
CA GLY A 261 -19.50 -0.14 -9.97
C GLY A 261 -19.98 -1.56 -10.22
N GLY A 262 -20.04 -2.31 -9.13
CA GLY A 262 -20.34 -3.73 -9.09
C GLY A 262 -20.09 -4.30 -7.70
N MET A 263 -20.37 -5.58 -7.53
CA MET A 263 -20.21 -6.33 -6.30
C MET A 263 -19.27 -7.53 -6.52
N THR A 264 -18.34 -7.74 -5.59
CA THR A 264 -17.34 -8.82 -5.67
C THR A 264 -17.98 -10.21 -5.73
N HIS A 265 -19.05 -10.46 -4.97
CA HIS A 265 -19.78 -11.72 -5.03
C HIS A 265 -20.46 -11.95 -6.39
N GLY A 266 -20.93 -10.89 -7.06
CA GLY A 266 -21.44 -10.96 -8.44
C GLY A 266 -20.37 -11.44 -9.41
N ALA A 267 -19.13 -10.97 -9.26
CA ALA A 267 -18.00 -11.41 -10.06
C ALA A 267 -17.67 -12.90 -9.83
N PHE A 268 -17.73 -13.35 -8.58
CA PHE A 268 -17.54 -14.77 -8.26
C PHE A 268 -18.65 -15.66 -8.81
N ILE A 269 -19.91 -15.22 -8.72
CA ILE A 269 -21.07 -15.91 -9.28
C ILE A 269 -20.87 -16.10 -10.78
N ASP A 270 -20.56 -15.02 -11.50
CA ASP A 270 -20.37 -15.07 -12.94
C ASP A 270 -19.21 -15.98 -13.34
N ALA A 271 -18.07 -15.90 -12.64
CA ALA A 271 -16.92 -16.75 -12.91
C ALA A 271 -17.20 -18.24 -12.63
N ALA A 272 -17.83 -18.56 -11.50
CA ALA A 272 -18.11 -19.93 -11.09
C ALA A 272 -19.22 -20.58 -11.95
N GLN A 273 -20.37 -19.92 -12.10
CA GLN A 273 -21.53 -20.49 -12.78
C GLN A 273 -21.32 -20.66 -14.29
N ASN A 274 -20.54 -19.77 -14.90
CA ASN A 274 -20.23 -19.86 -16.32
C ASN A 274 -18.92 -20.61 -16.60
N GLY A 275 -18.25 -21.15 -15.57
CA GLY A 275 -17.01 -21.92 -15.72
C GLY A 275 -15.90 -21.13 -16.41
N TRP A 276 -15.68 -19.88 -16.00
CA TRP A 276 -14.72 -19.02 -16.67
C TRP A 276 -13.29 -19.53 -16.56
N SER A 277 -12.59 -19.42 -17.68
CA SER A 277 -11.13 -19.48 -17.73
C SER A 277 -10.58 -18.07 -17.48
N LEU A 278 -10.17 -17.80 -16.24
CA LEU A 278 -9.63 -16.50 -15.85
C LEU A 278 -8.22 -16.33 -16.42
N VAL A 279 -7.91 -15.15 -16.96
CA VAL A 279 -6.61 -14.88 -17.60
C VAL A 279 -5.73 -13.99 -16.73
N THR A 280 -4.43 -14.02 -17.03
CA THR A 280 -3.47 -13.09 -16.42
C THR A 280 -3.68 -11.65 -16.89
N GLU A 281 -3.23 -10.70 -16.08
CA GLU A 281 -3.14 -9.27 -16.43
C GLU A 281 -2.38 -9.05 -17.75
N LEU A 282 -1.38 -9.87 -18.09
CA LEU A 282 -0.65 -9.75 -19.36
C LEU A 282 -1.50 -10.13 -20.57
N THR A 283 -2.39 -11.12 -20.41
CA THR A 283 -3.25 -11.59 -21.48
C THR A 283 -4.36 -10.57 -21.77
N MET A 284 -4.86 -9.90 -20.74
CA MET A 284 -5.88 -8.86 -20.86
C MET A 284 -5.54 -7.68 -19.92
N PRO A 285 -4.68 -6.76 -20.37
CA PRO A 285 -4.25 -5.62 -19.55
C PRO A 285 -5.40 -4.71 -19.15
N TYR A 286 -5.27 -4.12 -17.96
CA TYR A 286 -6.23 -3.17 -17.42
C TYR A 286 -6.24 -1.84 -18.19
N ASP A 287 -7.45 -1.35 -18.47
CA ASP A 287 -7.70 -0.07 -19.13
C ASP A 287 -8.80 0.70 -18.38
N ASP A 288 -8.42 1.75 -17.66
CA ASP A 288 -9.33 2.58 -16.86
C ASP A 288 -10.19 3.52 -17.72
N SER A 289 -9.89 3.65 -19.01
CA SER A 289 -10.71 4.40 -19.97
C SER A 289 -11.91 3.60 -20.48
N SER A 290 -11.94 2.29 -20.23
CA SER A 290 -13.01 1.38 -20.64
C SER A 290 -14.30 1.53 -19.79
N SER A 291 -14.66 2.77 -19.46
CA SER A 291 -16.01 3.14 -19.04
C SER A 291 -16.91 3.12 -20.28
N SER A 292 -17.87 2.20 -20.31
CA SER A 292 -18.95 2.10 -21.30
C SER A 292 -18.54 1.77 -22.74
N SER A 293 -19.03 0.63 -23.23
CA SER A 293 -19.10 0.28 -24.66
C SER A 293 -17.77 0.09 -25.40
N THR A 294 -17.07 -1.03 -25.13
CA THR A 294 -16.51 -1.72 -26.30
C THR A 294 -17.71 -2.15 -27.14
N SER A 295 -17.82 -1.56 -28.34
CA SER A 295 -18.79 -1.91 -29.37
C SER A 295 -19.07 -3.41 -29.37
N SER A 296 -20.35 -3.73 -29.25
CA SER A 296 -21.05 -5.00 -29.02
C SER A 296 -20.79 -6.13 -30.03
N SER A 297 -19.65 -6.12 -30.72
CA SER A 297 -19.29 -7.12 -31.73
C SER A 297 -18.22 -8.12 -31.28
N ASN A 298 -17.51 -7.91 -30.17
CA ASN A 298 -16.43 -8.82 -29.72
C ASN A 298 -16.42 -9.22 -28.23
N VAL A 299 -17.38 -8.75 -27.41
CA VAL A 299 -17.42 -9.03 -25.95
C VAL A 299 -17.47 -10.54 -25.67
N SER A 300 -18.26 -11.32 -26.42
CA SER A 300 -18.36 -12.77 -26.25
C SER A 300 -17.06 -13.52 -26.57
N SER A 301 -16.27 -13.01 -27.52
CA SER A 301 -14.95 -13.59 -27.87
C SER A 301 -13.87 -13.25 -26.84
N ALA A 302 -13.97 -12.10 -26.16
CA ALA A 302 -13.04 -11.70 -25.12
C ALA A 302 -13.20 -12.52 -23.84
N CYS A 303 -14.43 -12.97 -23.56
CA CYS A 303 -14.75 -13.79 -22.38
C CYS A 303 -14.58 -15.31 -22.62
N SER A 304 -14.42 -15.72 -23.87
CA SER A 304 -14.20 -17.12 -24.26
C SER A 304 -12.71 -17.39 -24.44
N VAL A 305 -12.07 -17.81 -23.36
CA VAL A 305 -10.62 -18.03 -23.28
C VAL A 305 -10.30 -19.52 -23.47
N SER A 306 -9.25 -19.81 -24.24
CA SER A 306 -8.75 -21.18 -24.44
C SER A 306 -7.95 -21.68 -23.24
N ASP A 307 -8.01 -22.99 -22.95
CA ASP A 307 -7.38 -23.64 -21.79
C ASP A 307 -5.88 -23.31 -21.59
N ASN A 308 -5.13 -23.10 -22.68
CA ASN A 308 -3.71 -22.77 -22.63
C ASN A 308 -3.42 -21.34 -22.13
N LYS A 309 -4.43 -20.46 -22.09
CA LYS A 309 -4.35 -19.09 -21.57
C LYS A 309 -5.00 -18.96 -20.19
N THR A 310 -5.64 -20.01 -19.69
CA THR A 310 -6.28 -20.04 -18.39
C THR A 310 -5.22 -19.97 -17.30
N ALA A 311 -5.27 -18.92 -16.48
CA ALA A 311 -4.43 -18.72 -15.32
C ALA A 311 -5.07 -19.30 -14.05
N ALA A 312 -6.39 -19.15 -13.91
CA ALA A 312 -7.14 -19.67 -12.77
C ALA A 312 -8.59 -19.97 -13.12
N SER A 313 -9.26 -20.71 -12.25
CA SER A 313 -10.71 -20.87 -12.23
C SER A 313 -11.20 -21.04 -10.80
N ILE A 314 -12.50 -20.86 -10.58
CA ILE A 314 -13.19 -21.15 -9.32
C ILE A 314 -14.45 -21.97 -9.61
N THR A 315 -14.90 -22.77 -8.65
CA THR A 315 -16.14 -23.55 -8.81
C THR A 315 -17.30 -23.01 -7.98
N GLY A 316 -17.04 -22.08 -7.07
CA GLY A 316 -18.07 -21.48 -6.22
C GLY A 316 -17.57 -20.28 -5.43
N TRP A 317 -18.40 -19.85 -4.49
CA TRP A 317 -18.12 -18.80 -3.53
C TRP A 317 -18.96 -19.03 -2.27
N GLU A 318 -18.59 -18.37 -1.17
CA GLU A 318 -19.36 -18.40 0.07
C GLU A 318 -19.33 -17.06 0.81
N GLN A 319 -20.39 -16.78 1.55
CA GLN A 319 -20.41 -15.77 2.60
C GLN A 319 -19.80 -16.39 3.86
N VAL A 320 -18.72 -15.79 4.39
CA VAL A 320 -17.94 -16.40 5.48
C VAL A 320 -18.28 -15.90 6.88
N VAL A 321 -19.09 -14.84 6.97
CA VAL A 321 -19.59 -14.32 8.24
C VAL A 321 -21.08 -14.02 8.10
N GLY A 322 -21.88 -14.50 9.06
CA GLY A 322 -23.30 -14.19 9.17
C GLY A 322 -24.25 -15.37 8.93
N THR A 323 -23.79 -16.47 8.33
CA THR A 323 -24.61 -17.68 8.12
C THR A 323 -24.65 -18.61 9.33
N ASP A 324 -23.54 -18.73 10.07
CA ASP A 324 -23.42 -19.58 11.27
C ASP A 324 -22.77 -18.82 12.43
N CYS A 325 -23.55 -18.59 13.49
CA CYS A 325 -23.11 -17.97 14.74
C CYS A 325 -23.06 -18.97 15.92
N THR A 326 -23.08 -20.28 15.66
CA THR A 326 -23.03 -21.30 16.72
C THR A 326 -21.74 -21.25 17.52
N ALA A 327 -20.61 -20.93 16.87
CA ALA A 327 -19.30 -20.78 17.51
C ALA A 327 -19.14 -19.43 18.23
N SER A 328 -19.74 -18.37 17.70
CA SER A 328 -19.71 -17.02 18.29
C SER A 328 -20.78 -16.13 17.66
N ASN A 329 -21.36 -15.22 18.44
CA ASN A 329 -22.19 -14.12 17.92
C ASN A 329 -21.39 -12.81 17.75
N ASN A 330 -20.07 -12.82 18.04
CA ASN A 330 -19.22 -11.67 17.80
C ASN A 330 -18.70 -11.71 16.36
N CYS A 331 -19.11 -10.73 15.54
CA CYS A 331 -18.75 -10.66 14.14
C CYS A 331 -17.22 -10.60 13.91
N GLY A 332 -16.48 -9.89 14.76
CA GLY A 332 -15.01 -9.82 14.67
C GLY A 332 -14.35 -11.18 14.89
N THR A 333 -14.84 -11.98 15.85
CA THR A 333 -14.36 -13.35 16.08
C THR A 333 -14.64 -14.27 14.88
N LEU A 334 -15.85 -14.18 14.31
CA LEU A 334 -16.21 -14.94 13.11
C LEU A 334 -15.33 -14.55 11.92
N LEU A 335 -15.13 -13.25 11.70
CA LEU A 335 -14.31 -12.72 10.62
C LEU A 335 -12.85 -13.15 10.75
N ARG A 336 -12.26 -13.08 11.96
CA ARG A 336 -10.90 -13.58 12.21
C ARG A 336 -10.76 -15.07 11.92
N THR A 337 -11.73 -15.87 12.36
CA THR A 337 -11.74 -17.33 12.13
C THR A 337 -11.81 -17.68 10.65
N ALA A 338 -12.61 -16.94 9.88
CA ALA A 338 -12.67 -17.09 8.43
C ALA A 338 -11.35 -16.67 7.77
N LEU A 339 -10.78 -15.55 8.22
CA LEU A 339 -9.58 -14.96 7.62
C LEU A 339 -8.35 -15.86 7.79
N GLU A 340 -8.25 -16.59 8.90
CA GLU A 340 -7.19 -17.58 9.13
C GLU A 340 -7.19 -18.73 8.09
N LYS A 341 -8.27 -18.91 7.32
CA LYS A 341 -8.36 -19.91 6.24
C LYS A 341 -7.88 -19.38 4.89
N GLN A 342 -8.24 -18.14 4.54
CA GLN A 342 -7.79 -17.43 3.33
C GLN A 342 -8.19 -15.94 3.39
N PRO A 343 -7.58 -15.06 2.58
CA PRO A 343 -8.02 -13.67 2.45
C PRO A 343 -9.49 -13.53 2.06
N ILE A 344 -10.13 -12.48 2.57
CA ILE A 344 -11.58 -12.27 2.42
C ILE A 344 -11.83 -11.01 1.60
N ALA A 345 -12.60 -11.11 0.51
CA ALA A 345 -13.10 -9.92 -0.15
C ALA A 345 -14.17 -9.28 0.74
N VAL A 346 -14.01 -7.97 0.99
CA VAL A 346 -14.86 -7.19 1.89
C VAL A 346 -15.25 -5.88 1.23
N ALA A 347 -16.18 -5.14 1.83
CA ALA A 347 -16.51 -3.79 1.42
C ALA A 347 -16.60 -2.86 2.62
N ILE A 348 -16.35 -1.58 2.40
CA ILE A 348 -16.46 -0.53 3.43
C ILE A 348 -17.09 0.72 2.82
N ASN A 349 -17.47 1.65 3.68
CA ASN A 349 -17.67 3.05 3.36
C ASN A 349 -16.30 3.73 3.21
N SER A 350 -16.03 4.27 2.02
CA SER A 350 -14.78 4.99 1.69
C SER A 350 -14.98 6.51 1.51
N GLU A 351 -15.90 7.11 2.25
CA GLU A 351 -16.10 8.57 2.26
C GLU A 351 -14.91 9.31 2.93
N ASP A 352 -14.92 10.65 2.89
CA ASP A 352 -13.87 11.47 3.51
C ASP A 352 -13.65 11.07 4.99
N PRO A 353 -12.40 10.87 5.47
CA PRO A 353 -11.13 11.17 4.80
C PRO A 353 -10.39 9.90 4.27
N PHE A 354 -11.11 8.87 3.81
CA PHE A 354 -10.50 7.61 3.37
C PHE A 354 -9.48 7.81 2.23
N GLY A 355 -9.78 8.69 1.27
CA GLY A 355 -8.91 8.95 0.12
C GLY A 355 -7.54 9.49 0.51
N GLU A 356 -7.47 10.20 1.62
CA GLU A 356 -6.29 10.91 2.12
C GLU A 356 -5.45 10.04 3.06
N TYR A 357 -5.90 8.84 3.44
CA TYR A 357 -5.15 7.96 4.34
C TYR A 357 -3.74 7.66 3.81
N ALA A 358 -2.73 7.92 4.64
CA ALA A 358 -1.31 7.74 4.32
C ALA A 358 -0.56 6.80 5.29
N GLY A 359 -1.23 6.29 6.33
CA GLY A 359 -0.65 5.35 7.28
C GLY A 359 -1.22 5.50 8.70
N GLY A 360 -0.72 4.70 9.63
CA GLY A 360 -1.25 4.64 11.01
C GLY A 360 -2.56 3.86 11.11
N PHE A 361 -3.31 4.06 12.19
CA PHE A 361 -4.51 3.29 12.53
C PHE A 361 -5.78 4.08 12.19
N TYR A 362 -6.39 3.78 11.05
CA TYR A 362 -7.59 4.44 10.58
C TYR A 362 -8.79 4.05 11.43
N SER A 363 -9.47 5.02 12.01
CA SER A 363 -10.72 4.79 12.75
C SER A 363 -11.90 5.14 11.87
N CYS A 364 -13.00 4.38 12.00
CA CYS A 364 -14.21 4.67 11.25
C CYS A 364 -14.73 6.09 11.51
N PRO A 365 -15.01 6.88 10.45
CA PRO A 365 -15.68 8.16 10.60
C PRO A 365 -17.00 8.01 11.36
N ASN A 366 -17.46 9.12 11.97
CA ASN A 366 -18.75 9.15 12.65
C ASN A 366 -18.91 8.11 13.79
N ASP A 367 -17.84 7.77 14.51
CA ASP A 367 -17.84 6.70 15.54
C ASP A 367 -18.31 5.34 15.00
N GLY A 368 -18.14 5.06 13.70
CA GLY A 368 -18.62 3.84 13.06
C GLY A 368 -20.12 3.81 12.77
N ASP A 369 -20.85 4.93 12.95
CA ASP A 369 -22.25 5.03 12.58
C ASP A 369 -22.40 5.13 11.05
N LEU A 370 -23.11 4.16 10.49
CA LEU A 370 -23.40 4.00 9.07
C LEU A 370 -24.90 4.19 8.83
N SER A 371 -25.29 5.36 8.35
CA SER A 371 -26.69 5.79 8.28
C SER A 371 -27.56 5.00 7.30
N SER A 372 -26.98 4.53 6.21
CA SER A 372 -27.66 3.80 5.16
C SER A 372 -26.86 2.58 4.73
N LYS A 373 -27.59 1.55 4.29
CA LYS A 373 -27.02 0.38 3.62
C LYS A 373 -26.28 0.75 2.34
N ASP A 374 -26.69 1.85 1.70
CA ASP A 374 -26.13 2.34 0.44
C ASP A 374 -24.85 3.18 0.64
N ASP A 375 -24.44 3.41 1.90
CA ASP A 375 -23.20 4.13 2.21
C ASP A 375 -21.95 3.23 2.04
N VAL A 376 -22.12 1.90 1.87
CA VAL A 376 -21.02 0.97 1.54
C VAL A 376 -20.74 1.04 0.04
N ASN A 377 -19.54 1.49 -0.33
CA ASN A 377 -19.27 1.91 -1.71
C ASN A 377 -17.88 1.52 -2.24
N HIS A 378 -17.06 0.82 -1.46
CA HIS A 378 -15.71 0.42 -1.89
C HIS A 378 -15.34 -0.99 -1.45
N ALA A 379 -14.80 -1.78 -2.38
CA ALA A 379 -14.38 -3.15 -2.13
C ALA A 379 -12.85 -3.26 -1.95
N LEU A 380 -12.42 -4.09 -1.01
CA LEU A 380 -11.02 -4.38 -0.68
C LEU A 380 -10.85 -5.87 -0.37
N VAL A 381 -9.63 -6.27 -0.05
CA VAL A 381 -9.34 -7.61 0.49
C VAL A 381 -8.80 -7.48 1.91
N LEU A 382 -9.47 -8.13 2.87
CA LEU A 382 -8.99 -8.32 4.22
C LEU A 382 -7.93 -9.44 4.22
N VAL A 383 -6.72 -9.11 4.65
CA VAL A 383 -5.54 -9.99 4.53
C VAL A 383 -4.87 -10.30 5.86
N GLY A 384 -5.19 -9.56 6.92
CA GLY A 384 -4.57 -9.77 8.21
C GLY A 384 -5.23 -9.00 9.33
N TYR A 385 -4.66 -9.14 10.52
CA TYR A 385 -5.06 -8.44 11.73
C TYR A 385 -3.87 -8.27 12.65
N GLY A 386 -4.00 -7.39 13.64
CA GLY A 386 -3.11 -7.35 14.78
C GLY A 386 -3.70 -6.61 15.96
N THR A 387 -2.91 -6.47 17.02
CA THR A 387 -3.28 -5.71 18.21
C THR A 387 -2.20 -4.66 18.50
N ASP A 388 -2.62 -3.43 18.77
CA ASP A 388 -1.74 -2.33 19.18
C ASP A 388 -2.14 -1.79 20.56
N ALA A 389 -1.16 -1.40 21.36
CA ALA A 389 -1.40 -0.96 22.74
C ALA A 389 -2.24 0.33 22.84
N SER A 390 -2.24 1.17 21.81
CA SER A 390 -2.91 2.48 21.80
C SER A 390 -4.33 2.43 21.25
N VAL A 391 -4.58 1.58 20.24
CA VAL A 391 -5.88 1.51 19.55
C VAL A 391 -6.61 0.19 19.73
N GLY A 392 -5.95 -0.83 20.28
CA GLY A 392 -6.50 -2.18 20.41
C GLY A 392 -6.37 -2.99 19.11
N ASP A 393 -7.34 -3.86 18.88
CA ASP A 393 -7.36 -4.73 17.70
C ASP A 393 -7.58 -3.91 16.42
N TYR A 394 -6.93 -4.33 15.33
CA TYR A 394 -7.07 -3.72 14.01
C TYR A 394 -6.99 -4.77 12.90
N TRP A 395 -7.58 -4.44 11.76
CA TRP A 395 -7.57 -5.21 10.53
C TRP A 395 -6.55 -4.65 9.54
N ILE A 396 -6.00 -5.52 8.70
CA ILE A 396 -5.09 -5.15 7.60
C ILE A 396 -5.82 -5.41 6.29
N LEU A 397 -6.03 -4.34 5.51
CA LEU A 397 -6.71 -4.39 4.23
C LEU A 397 -5.75 -4.07 3.09
N LYS A 398 -5.78 -4.87 2.03
CA LYS A 398 -5.14 -4.59 0.74
C LYS A 398 -6.11 -3.79 -0.13
N ASN A 399 -5.67 -2.62 -0.61
CA ASN A 399 -6.46 -1.75 -1.48
C ASN A 399 -5.99 -1.85 -2.95
N SER A 400 -6.81 -1.34 -3.86
CA SER A 400 -6.55 -1.25 -5.31
C SER A 400 -6.26 0.19 -5.75
N TYR A 401 -5.72 1.02 -4.86
CA TYR A 401 -5.42 2.44 -5.10
C TYR A 401 -3.95 2.71 -5.46
N GLY A 402 -3.18 1.66 -5.73
CA GLY A 402 -1.74 1.74 -5.97
C GLY A 402 -0.92 1.76 -4.68
N SER A 403 0.37 1.46 -4.80
CA SER A 403 1.30 1.36 -3.65
C SER A 403 1.66 2.71 -3.03
N SER A 404 1.33 3.83 -3.67
CA SER A 404 1.53 5.18 -3.13
C SER A 404 0.42 5.60 -2.14
N TRP A 405 -0.69 4.87 -2.08
CA TRP A 405 -1.79 5.14 -1.17
C TRP A 405 -1.62 4.36 0.13
N GLY A 406 -1.95 4.99 1.27
CA GLY A 406 -1.85 4.36 2.59
C GLY A 406 -0.44 3.86 2.92
N ALA A 407 -0.38 2.76 3.67
CA ALA A 407 0.85 2.07 4.01
C ALA A 407 1.26 1.12 2.88
N SER A 408 1.89 1.66 1.83
CA SER A 408 2.32 0.88 0.65
C SER A 408 1.19 0.14 -0.08
N GLY A 409 -0.01 0.74 -0.14
CA GLY A 409 -1.22 0.15 -0.70
C GLY A 409 -2.12 -0.57 0.30
N PHE A 410 -1.72 -0.62 1.57
CA PHE A 410 -2.46 -1.26 2.65
C PHE A 410 -3.03 -0.23 3.63
N MET A 411 -4.04 -0.64 4.38
CA MET A 411 -4.64 0.12 5.47
C MET A 411 -4.70 -0.72 6.74
N LYS A 412 -4.43 -0.08 7.88
CA LYS A 412 -4.79 -0.60 9.20
C LYS A 412 -6.10 0.05 9.64
N LEU A 413 -7.17 -0.72 9.74
CA LEU A 413 -8.49 -0.27 10.20
C LEU A 413 -8.70 -0.72 11.64
N VAL A 414 -8.90 0.23 12.57
CA VAL A 414 -9.20 -0.08 13.96
C VAL A 414 -10.49 -0.88 14.03
N ALA A 415 -10.46 -2.00 14.75
CA ALA A 415 -11.63 -2.83 14.95
C ALA A 415 -12.62 -2.14 15.90
N ASP A 416 -13.91 -2.25 15.59
CA ASP A 416 -14.98 -1.79 16.47
C ASP A 416 -16.06 -2.87 16.64
N SER A 417 -16.96 -2.65 17.59
CA SER A 417 -18.05 -3.57 17.91
C SER A 417 -19.32 -3.36 17.07
N LYS A 418 -19.27 -2.46 16.07
CA LYS A 418 -20.38 -2.14 15.17
C LYS A 418 -20.22 -2.93 13.87
N VAL A 419 -20.64 -2.36 12.74
CA VAL A 419 -20.39 -2.93 11.40
C VAL A 419 -18.98 -2.63 10.86
N ASN A 420 -18.14 -1.93 11.64
CA ASN A 420 -16.76 -1.55 11.33
C ASN A 420 -16.58 -0.95 9.94
N CYS A 421 -17.21 0.21 9.71
CA CYS A 421 -17.30 0.91 8.42
C CYS A 421 -18.00 0.10 7.32
N GLY A 422 -18.67 -0.99 7.66
CA GLY A 422 -19.29 -1.90 6.73
C GLY A 422 -18.46 -3.13 6.37
N LEU A 423 -17.25 -3.27 6.91
CA LEU A 423 -16.35 -4.42 6.73
C LEU A 423 -17.08 -5.76 6.90
N ASN A 424 -18.01 -5.79 7.86
CA ASN A 424 -18.75 -6.98 8.27
C ASN A 424 -19.96 -7.32 7.37
N ILE A 425 -20.33 -6.47 6.41
CA ILE A 425 -21.57 -6.59 5.62
C ILE A 425 -21.40 -7.54 4.43
N PHE A 426 -20.26 -7.49 3.73
CA PHE A 426 -19.99 -8.32 2.54
C PHE A 426 -18.70 -9.16 2.61
N PRO A 427 -18.43 -9.89 3.70
CA PRO A 427 -17.28 -10.79 3.76
C PRO A 427 -17.56 -12.05 2.94
N VAL A 428 -16.94 -12.15 1.78
CA VAL A 428 -17.11 -13.26 0.82
C VAL A 428 -15.78 -13.80 0.35
N ILE A 429 -15.75 -15.11 0.05
CA ILE A 429 -14.57 -15.77 -0.50
C ILE A 429 -14.91 -16.61 -1.74
N PRO A 430 -13.98 -16.80 -2.69
CA PRO A 430 -14.10 -17.82 -3.71
C PRO A 430 -13.80 -19.22 -3.15
N THR A 431 -14.41 -20.25 -3.73
CA THR A 431 -14.20 -21.65 -3.37
C THR A 431 -13.87 -22.51 -4.60
N GLY A 432 -13.14 -23.61 -4.37
CA GLY A 432 -12.65 -24.49 -5.44
C GLY A 432 -11.74 -23.78 -6.44
N ALA A 433 -10.92 -22.86 -5.95
CA ALA A 433 -9.92 -22.19 -6.76
C ALA A 433 -8.87 -23.19 -7.25
N SER A 434 -8.51 -23.12 -8.53
CA SER A 434 -7.49 -24.00 -9.13
C SER A 434 -6.63 -23.26 -10.14
N ALA A 435 -5.38 -23.69 -10.27
CA ALA A 435 -4.42 -23.13 -11.23
C ALA A 435 -4.66 -23.67 -12.64
N GLY A 436 -4.64 -22.79 -13.64
CA GLY A 436 -4.68 -23.16 -15.06
C GLY A 436 -3.29 -23.28 -15.70
N ALA A 437 -3.24 -23.62 -17.00
CA ALA A 437 -1.99 -23.82 -17.73
C ALA A 437 -1.08 -22.57 -17.77
N ALA A 438 -1.67 -21.37 -17.73
CA ALA A 438 -0.96 -20.10 -17.71
C ALA A 438 -0.59 -19.62 -16.30
N ALA A 439 -0.88 -20.39 -15.24
CA ALA A 439 -0.52 -20.01 -13.87
C ALA A 439 1.01 -19.86 -13.67
N SER A 440 1.82 -20.50 -14.50
CA SER A 440 3.29 -20.39 -14.42
C SER A 440 3.87 -19.19 -15.20
N THR A 441 3.06 -18.43 -15.94
CA THR A 441 3.54 -17.24 -16.66
C THR A 441 3.64 -16.05 -15.70
N SER A 442 4.56 -16.12 -14.74
CA SER A 442 4.84 -14.99 -13.85
C SER A 442 5.61 -13.90 -14.61
N VAL A 443 5.01 -12.72 -14.75
CA VAL A 443 5.75 -11.46 -14.94
C VAL A 443 5.54 -10.66 -13.68
N ASP A 444 6.61 -10.06 -13.16
CA ASP A 444 6.52 -9.19 -12.00
C ASP A 444 5.54 -8.03 -12.31
N SER A 445 4.48 -7.94 -11.53
CA SER A 445 3.40 -6.97 -11.70
C SER A 445 3.79 -5.62 -11.09
N GLY A 446 4.83 -4.97 -11.62
CA GLY A 446 5.04 -3.53 -11.44
C GLY A 446 5.38 -3.06 -10.02
N GLY A 447 5.90 -3.95 -9.17
CA GLY A 447 6.68 -3.56 -7.98
C GLY A 447 8.10 -3.15 -8.38
N ASP A 448 8.88 -2.57 -7.46
CA ASP A 448 10.22 -2.01 -7.69
C ASP A 448 10.99 -2.66 -8.85
N LYS A 449 11.35 -1.86 -9.85
CA LYS A 449 12.00 -2.31 -11.11
C LYS A 449 13.08 -3.37 -10.84
N VAL A 450 12.73 -4.64 -11.03
CA VAL A 450 13.67 -5.75 -10.91
C VAL A 450 14.37 -5.88 -12.26
N PHE A 451 15.59 -5.37 -12.38
CA PHE A 451 16.39 -5.53 -13.59
C PHE A 451 17.21 -6.82 -13.47
N VAL A 452 16.97 -7.81 -14.34
CA VAL A 452 17.69 -9.12 -14.34
C VAL A 452 17.58 -9.86 -13.00
N GLY A 453 16.39 -9.90 -12.40
CA GLY A 453 16.11 -10.68 -11.19
C GLY A 453 16.71 -10.12 -9.89
N LEU A 454 17.24 -8.89 -9.90
CA LEU A 454 17.78 -8.22 -8.71
C LEU A 454 17.05 -6.90 -8.44
N SER A 455 16.77 -6.62 -7.16
CA SER A 455 16.17 -5.35 -6.72
C SER A 455 17.12 -4.17 -6.93
N PRO A 456 16.62 -2.90 -6.97
CA PRO A 456 17.47 -1.71 -7.03
C PRO A 456 18.51 -1.65 -5.89
N SER A 457 18.13 -2.04 -4.67
CA SER A 457 19.04 -2.14 -3.52
C SER A 457 20.15 -3.17 -3.74
N THR A 458 19.83 -4.28 -4.39
CA THR A 458 20.83 -5.31 -4.73
C THR A 458 21.77 -4.81 -5.83
N TRP A 459 21.28 -4.04 -6.81
CA TRP A 459 22.14 -3.39 -7.80
C TRP A 459 23.07 -2.34 -7.20
N ILE A 460 22.63 -1.60 -6.18
CA ILE A 460 23.50 -0.68 -5.43
C ILE A 460 24.65 -1.45 -4.77
N VAL A 461 24.36 -2.61 -4.17
CA VAL A 461 25.40 -3.48 -3.58
C VAL A 461 26.37 -3.99 -4.65
N VAL A 462 25.87 -4.48 -5.79
CA VAL A 462 26.70 -4.93 -6.92
C VAL A 462 27.59 -3.79 -7.44
N ALA A 463 27.04 -2.58 -7.59
CA ALA A 463 27.78 -1.40 -8.02
C ALA A 463 28.88 -1.01 -6.99
N ALA A 464 28.58 -1.08 -5.69
CA ALA A 464 29.54 -0.81 -4.64
C ALA A 464 30.70 -1.83 -4.66
N VAL A 465 30.40 -3.13 -4.76
CA VAL A 465 31.39 -4.21 -4.80
C VAL A 465 32.29 -4.10 -6.04
N THR A 466 31.70 -3.87 -7.22
CA THR A 466 32.46 -3.71 -8.47
C THR A 466 33.35 -2.47 -8.45
N THR A 467 32.87 -1.36 -7.86
CA THR A 467 33.68 -0.14 -7.68
C THR A 467 34.87 -0.38 -6.75
N ILE A 468 34.64 -1.00 -5.59
CA ILE A 468 35.71 -1.35 -4.64
C ILE A 468 36.75 -2.26 -5.31
N PHE A 469 36.31 -3.31 -6.01
CA PHE A 469 37.20 -4.23 -6.72
C PHE A 469 38.05 -3.50 -7.77
N THR A 470 37.45 -2.58 -8.53
CA THR A 470 38.14 -1.79 -9.56
C THR A 470 39.20 -0.87 -8.94
N ILE A 471 38.89 -0.21 -7.83
CA ILE A 471 39.84 0.64 -7.10
C ILE A 471 41.02 -0.20 -6.58
N VAL A 472 40.74 -1.35 -5.96
CA VAL A 472 41.77 -2.25 -5.43
C VAL A 472 42.69 -2.76 -6.54
N MET A 473 42.13 -3.23 -7.66
CA MET A 473 42.93 -3.71 -8.79
C MET A 473 43.77 -2.60 -9.42
N THR A 474 43.23 -1.38 -9.51
CA THR A 474 43.97 -0.21 -10.00
C THR A 474 45.14 0.14 -9.08
N ALA A 475 44.92 0.13 -7.75
CA ALA A 475 45.98 0.37 -6.77
C ALA A 475 47.09 -0.69 -6.82
N ILE A 476 46.71 -1.98 -6.95
CA ILE A 476 47.68 -3.08 -7.13
C ILE A 476 48.49 -2.88 -8.41
N GLY A 477 47.83 -2.54 -9.52
CA GLY A 477 48.50 -2.24 -10.80
C GLY A 477 49.49 -1.09 -10.69
N MET A 478 49.13 -0.01 -9.99
CA MET A 478 50.03 1.12 -9.73
C MET A 478 51.24 0.71 -8.87
N LEU A 479 51.04 -0.10 -7.83
CA LEU A 479 52.13 -0.61 -6.99
C LEU A 479 53.10 -1.50 -7.80
N PHE A 480 52.57 -2.35 -8.68
CA PHE A 480 53.38 -3.20 -9.55
C PHE A 480 54.18 -2.37 -10.56
N SER A 481 53.54 -1.37 -11.17
CA SER A 481 54.17 -0.41 -12.07
C SER A 481 55.31 0.36 -11.39
N GLN A 482 55.08 0.87 -10.17
CA GLN A 482 56.10 1.57 -9.40
C GLN A 482 57.29 0.67 -9.04
N ARG A 483 57.03 -0.59 -8.65
CA ARG A 483 58.11 -1.58 -8.39
C ARG A 483 58.94 -1.84 -9.64
N ARG A 484 58.30 -1.99 -10.79
CA ARG A 484 58.97 -2.20 -12.09
C ARG A 484 59.79 -0.98 -12.51
N LEU A 485 59.25 0.23 -12.34
CA LEU A 485 59.97 1.50 -12.56
C LEU A 485 61.20 1.64 -11.66
N LYS A 486 61.09 1.28 -10.37
CA LYS A 486 62.24 1.28 -9.46
C LYS A 486 63.31 0.26 -9.88
N ALA A 487 62.90 -0.93 -10.32
CA ALA A 487 63.81 -1.95 -10.83
C ALA A 487 64.55 -1.49 -12.11
N MET A 488 63.82 -0.91 -13.07
CA MET A 488 64.41 -0.35 -14.30
C MET A 488 65.36 0.81 -14.00
N ARG A 489 65.00 1.71 -13.08
CA ARG A 489 65.90 2.80 -12.65
C ARG A 489 67.19 2.25 -12.04
N LYS A 490 67.10 1.21 -11.20
CA LYS A 490 68.28 0.56 -10.61
C LYS A 490 69.17 -0.10 -11.67
N GLN A 491 68.59 -0.75 -12.68
CA GLN A 491 69.33 -1.29 -13.83
C GLN A 491 69.99 -0.20 -14.66
N ASN A 492 69.28 0.89 -14.99
CA ASN A 492 69.85 2.02 -15.73
C ASN A 492 70.98 2.69 -14.95
N SER A 493 70.83 2.93 -13.65
CA SER A 493 71.90 3.49 -12.81
C SER A 493 73.14 2.57 -12.75
N ALA A 494 72.95 1.24 -12.72
CA ALA A 494 74.06 0.29 -12.80
C ALA A 494 74.76 0.31 -14.17
N MET A 495 74.01 0.52 -15.26
CA MET A 495 74.56 0.65 -16.62
C MET A 495 75.38 1.94 -16.81
N TYR A 496 74.98 3.05 -16.17
CA TYR A 496 75.74 4.31 -16.24
C TYR A 496 76.99 4.32 -15.33
N ALA A 497 77.00 3.52 -14.25
CA ALA A 497 78.16 3.38 -13.36
C ALA A 497 79.31 2.57 -13.97
N THR A 498 79.07 1.79 -15.02
CA THR A 498 80.08 0.96 -15.71
C THR A 498 80.67 1.62 -16.97
N ARG A 499 80.38 2.89 -17.24
CA ARG A 499 80.93 3.62 -18.39
C ARG A 499 82.29 4.24 -18.03
N PRO A 500 83.44 3.77 -18.56
CA PRO A 500 84.74 4.35 -18.26
C PRO A 500 84.86 5.75 -18.85
N ALA A 501 85.44 6.68 -18.09
CA ALA A 501 85.74 8.04 -18.52
C ALA A 501 86.77 7.99 -19.65
N ALA A 502 86.32 8.20 -20.89
CA ALA A 502 87.19 8.35 -22.04
C ALA A 502 87.28 9.83 -22.43
N ASN A 503 88.53 10.31 -22.40
CA ASN A 503 89.09 11.44 -23.14
C ASN A 503 89.00 12.82 -22.47
N ALA A 504 89.92 13.02 -21.51
CA ALA A 504 90.68 14.25 -21.43
C ALA A 504 91.99 14.05 -22.21
N GLU A 505 92.10 14.61 -23.43
CA GLU A 505 93.38 15.06 -24.02
C GLU A 505 93.17 15.67 -25.42
N MET A 506 94.11 16.57 -25.78
CA MET A 506 94.29 17.37 -27.00
C MET A 506 93.56 18.72 -27.03
N ALA A 507 94.22 19.81 -26.62
CA ALA A 507 95.36 20.52 -27.26
C ALA A 507 94.83 21.72 -28.06
N ALA A 508 94.97 22.94 -27.53
CA ALA A 508 96.08 23.84 -27.83
C ALA A 508 95.90 24.55 -29.18
N HIS A 509 95.35 25.77 -29.14
CA HIS A 509 95.92 26.97 -29.75
C HIS A 509 95.29 28.23 -29.21
#